data_AF-F0T8R7-F1
#
_entry.id   AF-F0T8R7-F1
#
_cell.length_a   1.000
_cell.length_b   1.000
_cell.length_c   1.000
_cell.angle_alpha   90.00
_cell.angle_beta   90.00
_cell.angle_gamma   90.00
#
_symmetry.space_group_name_H-M   'P 1'
#
loop_
_entity.id
_entity.type
_entity.pdbx_description
1 polymer ?
#
loop_
_entity_poly.entity_id
_entity_poly.type
_entity_poly.pdbx_seq_one_letter_code
_entity_poly.pdbx_strand_id
1 'polypeptide(L)'
;MVEMLPLVKVAPELNLTLDPSTGIIGASLGREVLILSMDDINEQITELEAAADDIASALDPSTVSPGAYPGREGVYATAGKLTNMVYGFVLGLVLLVAILL
;
A
#
# COMPACT_ATOMS: atom_id res chain seq x y z
N MET A 1 19.84 25.13 0.74
CA MET A 1 18.63 25.06 1.60
C MET A 1 18.08 26.48 1.66
N VAL A 2 16.93 26.75 1.06
CA VAL A 2 16.30 28.07 1.15
C VAL A 2 15.51 28.07 2.45
N GLU A 3 15.98 28.84 3.42
CA GLU A 3 15.31 29.03 4.70
C GLU A 3 14.06 29.88 4.45
N MET A 4 12.90 29.22 4.37
CA MET A 4 11.62 29.93 4.29
C MET A 4 11.31 30.51 5.67
N LEU A 5 11.61 31.81 5.86
CA LEU A 5 11.28 32.53 7.07
C LEU A 5 9.76 32.55 7.29
N PRO A 6 9.29 32.39 8.54
CA PRO A 6 7.86 32.39 8.83
C PRO A 6 7.26 33.75 8.47
N LEU A 7 6.24 33.73 7.62
CA LEU A 7 5.43 34.90 7.25
C LEU A 7 4.78 35.50 8.52
N VAL A 8 5.04 36.78 8.80
CA VAL A 8 4.56 37.46 10.02
C VAL A 8 3.19 38.07 9.77
N LYS A 9 2.17 37.67 10.53
CA LYS A 9 0.82 38.25 10.44
C LYS A 9 0.81 39.64 11.08
N VAL A 10 0.51 40.67 10.28
CA VAL A 10 0.52 42.07 10.73
C VAL A 10 -0.90 42.59 11.00
N ALA A 11 -1.91 42.12 10.24
CA ALA A 11 -3.32 42.43 10.46
C ALA A 11 -4.19 41.18 10.18
N PRO A 12 -4.52 40.38 11.22
CA PRO A 12 -5.26 39.12 11.06
C PRO A 12 -6.67 39.32 10.47
N GLU A 13 -7.36 40.40 10.84
CA GLU A 13 -8.72 40.70 10.37
C GLU A 13 -8.82 41.04 8.88
N LEU A 14 -7.72 41.48 8.27
CA LEU A 14 -7.66 41.80 6.85
C LEU A 14 -6.92 40.73 6.03
N ASN A 15 -6.55 39.61 6.65
CA ASN A 15 -5.72 38.56 6.06
C ASN A 15 -4.47 39.15 5.39
N LEU A 16 -3.72 40.00 6.08
CA LEU A 16 -2.48 40.58 5.55
C LEU A 16 -1.27 39.99 6.26
N THR A 17 -0.30 39.53 5.48
CA THR A 17 0.92 38.90 5.98
C THR A 17 2.13 39.55 5.34
N LEU A 18 3.16 39.80 6.14
CA LEU A 18 4.43 40.40 5.72
C LEU A 18 5.45 39.30 5.44
N ASP A 19 6.02 39.33 4.24
CA ASP A 19 7.20 38.54 3.91
C ASP A 19 8.46 39.26 4.44
N PRO A 20 9.14 38.71 5.46
CA PRO A 20 10.32 39.37 6.05
C PRO A 20 11.54 39.38 5.13
N SER A 21 11.54 38.62 4.03
CA SER A 21 12.64 38.59 3.06
C SER A 21 12.54 39.71 2.01
N THR A 22 11.32 40.13 1.67
CA THR A 22 11.06 41.15 0.63
C THR A 22 10.51 42.45 1.19
N GLY A 23 10.01 42.46 2.43
CA GLY A 23 9.38 43.62 3.05
C GLY A 23 8.02 44.01 2.44
N ILE A 24 7.47 43.16 1.57
CA ILE A 24 6.20 43.39 0.88
C ILE A 24 5.05 42.84 1.72
N ILE A 25 3.99 43.64 1.85
CA ILE A 25 2.74 43.24 2.51
C ILE A 25 1.78 42.76 1.43
N GLY A 26 1.43 41.47 1.46
CA GLY A 26 0.51 40.84 0.53
C GLY A 26 -0.77 40.36 1.22
N ALA A 27 -1.85 40.19 0.45
CA ALA A 27 -3.00 39.43 0.89
C ALA A 27 -2.53 38.00 1.18
N SER A 28 -2.65 37.58 2.44
CA SER A 28 -2.41 36.22 2.90
C SER A 28 -3.15 35.28 1.96
N LEU A 29 -2.42 34.31 1.40
CA LEU A 29 -3.05 33.05 1.03
C LEU A 29 -3.78 32.58 2.30
N GLY A 30 -5.11 32.66 2.29
CA GLY A 30 -6.00 32.49 3.45
C GLY A 30 -6.09 31.05 3.91
N ARG A 31 -4.97 30.33 3.93
CA ARG A 31 -4.84 29.05 4.59
C ARG A 31 -3.68 29.16 5.54
N GLU A 32 -3.98 29.00 6.82
CA GLU A 32 -3.01 28.45 7.75
C GLU A 32 -2.24 27.37 7.02
N VAL A 33 -0.93 27.59 6.84
CA VAL A 33 -0.03 26.59 6.27
C VAL A 33 0.00 25.46 7.29
N LEU A 34 -0.98 24.56 7.18
CA LEU A 34 -1.04 23.31 7.89
C LEU A 34 0.12 22.48 7.32
N ILE A 35 1.20 22.40 8.08
CA ILE A 35 2.23 21.39 7.87
C ILE A 35 1.57 20.07 8.26
N LEU A 36 0.91 19.44 7.29
CA LEU A 36 0.34 18.11 7.46
C LEU A 36 1.48 17.11 7.27
N SER A 37 1.83 16.38 8.33
CA SER A 37 2.71 15.23 8.17
C SER A 37 1.97 14.21 7.29
N MET A 38 2.65 13.75 6.24
CA MET A 38 2.18 12.67 5.38
C MET A 38 2.74 11.33 5.84
N ASP A 39 3.48 11.27 6.95
CA ASP A 39 4.17 10.07 7.40
C ASP A 39 3.16 8.94 7.69
N ASP A 40 2.10 9.25 8.46
CA ASP A 40 1.03 8.29 8.77
C ASP A 40 0.27 7.82 7.52
N ILE A 41 0.11 8.70 6.53
CA ILE A 41 -0.56 8.37 5.26
C ILE A 41 0.35 7.47 4.42
N ASN A 42 1.64 7.77 4.35
CA ASN A 42 2.61 6.96 3.63
C ASN A 42 2.77 5.57 4.26
N GLU A 43 2.70 5.46 5.59
CA GLU A 43 2.71 4.16 6.28
C GLU A 43 1.50 3.32 5.87
N GLN A 44 0.30 3.89 5.85
CA GLN A 44 -0.90 3.17 5.40
C GLN A 44 -0.84 2.81 3.91
N ILE A 45 -0.29 3.67 3.06
CA ILE A 45 -0.07 3.36 1.65
C ILE A 45 0.90 2.18 1.51
N THR A 46 1.98 2.15 2.30
CA THR A 46 2.95 1.05 2.29
C THR A 46 2.32 -0.28 2.68
N GLU A 47 1.46 -0.29 3.71
CA GLU A 47 0.73 -1.49 4.11
C GLU A 47 -0.23 -1.97 3.01
N LEU A 48 -0.93 -1.04 2.37
CA LEU A 48 -1.82 -1.35 1.25
C LEU A 48 -1.06 -1.93 0.05
N GLU A 49 0.11 -1.38 -0.28
CA GLU A 49 0.97 -1.89 -1.35
C GLU A 49 1.45 -3.31 -1.04
N ALA A 50 1.88 -3.57 0.20
CA ALA A 50 2.30 -4.91 0.61
C ALA A 50 1.15 -5.94 0.49
N ALA A 51 -0.07 -5.57 0.86
CA ALA A 51 -1.24 -6.42 0.69
C ALA A 51 -1.60 -6.65 -0.78
N ALA A 52 -1.49 -5.62 -1.62
CA ALA A 52 -1.74 -5.72 -3.05
C ALA A 52 -0.72 -6.65 -3.74
N ASP A 53 0.56 -6.53 -3.38
CA ASP A 53 1.62 -7.40 -3.88
C ASP A 53 1.45 -8.85 -3.43
N ASP A 54 1.00 -9.09 -2.20
CA ASP A 54 0.68 -10.44 -1.72
C ASP A 54 -0.43 -11.07 -2.55
N ILE A 55 -1.50 -10.33 -2.86
CA ILE A 55 -2.59 -10.82 -3.72
C ILE A 55 -2.07 -11.09 -5.14
N ALA A 56 -1.27 -10.18 -5.70
CA ALA A 56 -0.71 -10.33 -7.05
C ALA A 56 0.20 -11.57 -7.14
N SER A 57 0.93 -11.87 -6.06
CA SER A 57 1.85 -12.99 -5.98
C SER A 57 1.26 -14.27 -5.37
N ALA A 58 -0.03 -14.26 -5.00
CA ALA A 58 -0.70 -15.39 -4.33
C ALA A 58 -0.76 -16.68 -5.16
N LEU A 59 -0.64 -16.58 -6.49
CA LEU A 59 -0.59 -17.73 -7.40
C LEU A 59 0.83 -18.22 -7.69
N ASP A 60 1.86 -17.47 -7.29
CA ASP A 60 3.24 -17.91 -7.44
C ASP A 60 3.58 -18.92 -6.33
N PRO A 61 3.90 -20.17 -6.66
CA PRO A 61 4.22 -21.18 -5.65
C PRO A 61 5.56 -20.94 -4.94
N SER A 62 6.39 -20.03 -5.46
CA SER A 62 7.70 -19.68 -4.90
C SER A 62 7.66 -18.54 -3.88
N THR A 63 6.52 -17.88 -3.73
CA THR A 63 6.34 -16.77 -2.79
C THR A 63 5.80 -17.24 -1.45
N VAL A 64 5.84 -16.36 -0.46
CA VAL A 64 5.28 -16.57 0.87
C VAL A 64 4.61 -15.28 1.31
N SER A 65 3.42 -15.40 1.91
CA SER A 65 2.66 -14.22 2.31
C SER A 65 3.40 -13.43 3.41
N PRO A 66 3.42 -12.09 3.33
CA PRO A 66 3.94 -11.23 4.38
C PRO A 66 3.27 -11.54 5.73
N GLY A 67 4.08 -11.79 6.76
CA GLY A 67 3.55 -12.15 8.09
C GLY A 67 3.26 -13.64 8.31
N ALA A 68 3.59 -14.52 7.35
CA ALA A 68 3.54 -15.96 7.56
C ALA A 68 4.49 -16.39 8.69
N TYR A 69 4.08 -17.42 9.45
CA TYR A 69 4.94 -18.03 10.48
C TYR A 69 6.27 -18.52 9.89
N PRO A 70 7.40 -18.42 10.63
CA PRO A 70 8.68 -18.93 10.17
C PRO A 70 8.60 -20.41 9.74
N GLY A 71 9.27 -20.76 8.63
CA GLY A 71 9.27 -22.13 8.09
C GLY A 71 8.06 -22.48 7.22
N ARG A 72 7.23 -21.51 6.80
CA ARG A 72 6.12 -21.70 5.85
C ARG A 72 6.53 -21.54 4.37
N GLU A 73 7.82 -21.48 4.09
CA GLU A 73 8.34 -21.39 2.73
C GLU A 73 7.89 -22.60 1.89
N GLY A 74 7.44 -22.37 0.67
CA GLY A 74 6.98 -23.45 -0.24
C GLY A 74 5.67 -24.12 0.15
N VAL A 75 4.92 -23.57 1.13
CA VAL A 75 3.58 -24.07 1.48
C VAL A 75 2.63 -23.98 0.28
N TYR A 76 2.69 -22.90 -0.51
CA TYR A 76 1.88 -22.77 -1.72
C TYR A 76 2.22 -23.84 -2.77
N ALA A 77 3.51 -24.13 -2.98
CA ALA A 77 3.94 -25.22 -3.86
C ALA A 77 3.42 -26.59 -3.40
N THR A 78 3.48 -26.86 -2.09
CA THR A 78 3.06 -28.14 -1.51
C THR A 78 1.54 -28.29 -1.56
N ALA A 79 0.81 -27.24 -1.20
CA ALA A 79 -0.65 -27.20 -1.28
C ALA A 79 -1.12 -27.39 -2.73
N GLY A 80 -0.56 -26.63 -3.67
CA GLY A 80 -0.92 -26.74 -5.09
C GLY A 80 -0.71 -28.15 -5.66
N LYS A 81 0.41 -28.80 -5.32
CA LYS A 81 0.67 -30.20 -5.72
C LYS A 81 -0.37 -31.17 -5.17
N LEU A 82 -0.69 -31.05 -3.89
CA LEU A 82 -1.64 -31.95 -3.24
C LEU A 82 -3.05 -31.78 -3.82
N THR A 83 -3.51 -30.54 -3.99
CA THR A 83 -4.85 -30.28 -4.55
C THR A 83 -4.95 -30.76 -6.00
N ASN A 84 -3.92 -30.54 -6.82
CA ASN A 84 -3.87 -31.04 -8.19
C ASN A 84 -3.86 -32.57 -8.26
N MET A 85 -3.19 -33.25 -7.32
CA MET A 85 -3.24 -34.72 -7.23
C MET A 85 -4.66 -35.21 -6.98
N VAL A 86 -5.38 -34.60 -6.03
CA VAL A 86 -6.77 -34.99 -5.70
C VAL A 86 -7.70 -34.71 -6.88
N TYR A 87 -7.59 -33.54 -7.52
CA TYR A 87 -8.39 -33.24 -8.71
C TYR A 87 -8.13 -34.22 -9.85
N GLY A 88 -6.85 -34.54 -10.12
CA GLY A 88 -6.48 -35.53 -11.12
C GLY A 88 -7.05 -36.91 -10.82
N PHE A 89 -7.02 -37.33 -9.56
CA PHE A 89 -7.62 -38.61 -9.13
C PHE A 89 -9.14 -38.65 -9.35
N VAL A 90 -9.85 -37.60 -8.91
CA VAL A 90 -11.31 -37.52 -9.08
C VAL A 90 -11.69 -37.47 -10.56
N LEU A 91 -11.02 -36.66 -11.37
CA LEU A 91 -11.24 -36.61 -12.82
C LEU A 91 -10.95 -37.96 -13.48
N GLY A 92 -9.88 -38.64 -13.05
CA GLY A 92 -9.53 -39.98 -13.53
C GLY A 92 -10.63 -41.01 -13.23
N LEU A 93 -11.20 -40.99 -12.02
CA LEU A 93 -12.32 -41.86 -11.66
C LEU A 93 -13.57 -41.58 -12.49
N VAL A 94 -13.91 -40.30 -12.70
CA VAL A 94 -15.06 -39.91 -13.53
C VAL A 94 -14.87 -40.38 -14.97
N LEU A 95 -13.68 -40.19 -15.55
CA LEU A 95 -13.35 -40.68 -16.88
C LEU A 95 -13.42 -42.21 -16.97
N LEU A 96 -12.89 -42.92 -15.98
CA LEU A 96 -12.93 -44.38 -15.94
C LEU A 96 -14.37 -44.92 -15.96
N VAL A 97 -15.25 -44.31 -15.15
CA VAL A 97 -16.68 -44.67 -15.15
C VAL A 97 -17.33 -44.35 -16.49
N ALA A 98 -17.02 -43.20 -17.08
CA ALA A 98 -17.57 -42.80 -18.38
C ALA A 98 -17.10 -43.69 -19.54
N ILE A 99 -15.92 -44.32 -19.44
CA ILE A 99 -15.41 -45.27 -20.43
C ILE A 99 -16.04 -46.66 -20.27
N LEU A 100 -16.34 -47.07 -19.04
CA LEU A 100 -16.88 -48.40 -18.73
C LEU A 100 -18.39 -48.56 -18.91
N LEU A 101 -19.14 -47.45 -18.95
CA LEU A 101 -20.60 -47.40 -19.03
C LEU A 101 -21.05 -47.06 -20.47
#